data_AF-A0A6G7SNH8-F1
#
_entry.id   AF-A0A6G7SNH8-F1
#
_cell.length_a   1.000
_cell.length_b   1.000
_cell.length_c   1.000
_cell.angle_alpha   90.00
_cell.angle_beta   90.00
_cell.angle_gamma   90.00
#
_symmetry.space_group_name_H-M   'P 1'
#
loop_
_entity.id
_entity.type
_entity.pdbx_description
1 polymer ?
#
loop_
_entity_poly.entity_id
_entity_poly.type
_entity_poly.pdbx_seq_one_letter_code
_entity_poly.pdbx_strand_id
1 'polypeptide(L)'
;MGLVLFPGDGNTGSPDVSWSYTSFGVFRRWLAQAEGFALGEMHGFGGQRRPWNEVSTTLAPLLNHPDDNGPDLTPNQCAAILPRLQEIADLPQEESIDPLLQRHIDDARQFVIVLQLCIEKDVDLLFG
;
A
#
# COMPACT_ATOMS: atom_id res chain seq x y z
N MET A 1 -6.39 14.61 -10.20
CA MET A 1 -7.24 13.65 -9.48
C MET A 1 -6.30 12.71 -8.76
N GLY A 2 -6.57 12.43 -7.48
CA GLY A 2 -5.73 11.58 -6.63
C GLY A 2 -6.47 10.30 -6.28
N LEU A 3 -5.83 9.48 -5.45
CA LEU A 3 -6.41 8.30 -4.82
C LEU A 3 -6.55 8.60 -3.32
N VAL A 4 -7.72 8.33 -2.75
CA VAL A 4 -7.95 8.39 -1.30
C VAL A 4 -8.27 6.98 -0.80
N LEU A 5 -7.54 6.57 0.22
CA LEU A 5 -7.76 5.33 0.94
C LEU A 5 -8.40 5.62 2.28
N PHE A 6 -9.59 5.08 2.49
CA PHE A 6 -10.35 5.33 3.70
C PHE A 6 -11.13 4.08 4.12
N PRO A 7 -11.37 3.92 5.43
CA PRO A 7 -12.15 2.80 5.94
C PRO A 7 -13.63 2.99 5.53
N GLY A 8 -14.26 1.92 5.08
CA GLY A 8 -15.69 1.87 4.74
C GLY A 8 -16.63 1.92 5.94
N ASP A 9 -16.22 2.51 7.07
CA ASP A 9 -17.03 2.56 8.29
C ASP A 9 -18.13 3.63 8.27
N GLY A 10 -18.23 4.39 7.17
CA GLY A 10 -19.22 5.45 6.99
C GLY A 10 -18.97 6.69 7.88
N ASN A 11 -17.83 6.75 8.57
CA ASN A 11 -17.47 7.85 9.45
C ASN A 11 -16.44 8.77 8.76
N THR A 12 -16.81 10.02 8.54
CA THR A 12 -15.95 11.04 7.92
C THR A 12 -14.83 11.55 8.84
N GLY A 13 -14.79 11.10 10.11
CA GLY A 13 -13.73 11.42 11.06
C GLY A 13 -12.66 10.33 11.19
N SER A 14 -12.79 9.23 10.43
CA SER A 14 -11.78 8.18 10.43
C SER A 14 -10.52 8.64 9.66
N PRO A 15 -9.32 8.19 10.07
CA PRO A 15 -8.09 8.50 9.34
C PRO A 15 -8.18 7.99 7.90
N ASP A 16 -7.86 8.88 6.97
CA ASP A 16 -7.72 8.60 5.54
C ASP A 16 -6.32 8.95 5.05
N VAL A 17 -5.91 8.33 3.96
CA VAL A 17 -4.65 8.65 3.28
C VAL A 17 -4.94 9.08 1.86
N SER A 18 -4.51 10.30 1.52
CA SER A 18 -4.65 10.85 0.18
C SER A 18 -3.31 10.91 -0.54
N TRP A 19 -3.28 10.32 -1.73
CA TRP A 19 -2.12 10.32 -2.60
C TRP A 19 -2.45 10.87 -3.98
N SER A 20 -1.45 11.43 -4.64
CA SER A 20 -1.51 11.60 -6.09
C SER A 20 -1.23 10.26 -6.77
N TYR A 21 -1.82 9.98 -7.93
CA TYR A 21 -1.53 8.76 -8.71
C TYR A 21 -0.02 8.51 -8.89
N THR A 22 0.75 9.58 -9.15
CA THR A 22 2.21 9.49 -9.25
C THR A 22 2.85 9.06 -7.93
N SER A 23 2.46 9.67 -6.81
CA SER A 23 2.99 9.36 -5.48
C SER A 23 2.64 7.94 -5.06
N PHE A 24 1.41 7.50 -5.31
CA PHE A 24 0.97 6.14 -5.03
C PHE A 24 1.73 5.11 -5.88
N GLY A 25 1.93 5.41 -7.17
CA GLY A 25 2.75 4.56 -8.04
C GLY A 25 4.20 4.44 -7.59
N VAL A 26 4.81 5.52 -7.09
CA VAL A 26 6.17 5.48 -6.52
C VAL A 26 6.19 4.71 -5.21
N PHE A 27 5.19 4.90 -4.35
CA PHE A 27 5.04 4.17 -3.09
C PHE A 27 4.92 2.65 -3.32
N ARG A 28 4.11 2.22 -4.29
CA ARG A 28 4.01 0.81 -4.69
C ARG A 28 5.35 0.24 -5.17
N ARG A 29 6.13 1.00 -5.94
CA ARG A 29 7.46 0.56 -6.39
C ARG A 29 8.41 0.41 -5.21
N TRP A 30 8.37 1.34 -4.28
CA TRP A 30 9.19 1.29 -3.06
C TRP A 30 8.83 0.06 -2.20
N LEU A 31 7.54 -0.22 -1.98
CA LEU A 31 7.08 -1.41 -1.26
C LEU A 31 7.57 -2.71 -1.93
N ALA A 32 7.45 -2.82 -3.25
CA ALA A 32 7.96 -3.97 -3.98
C ALA A 32 9.47 -4.14 -3.81
N GLN A 33 10.24 -3.04 -3.90
CA GLN A 33 11.69 -3.08 -3.69
C GLN A 33 12.04 -3.54 -2.28
N ALA A 34 11.28 -3.11 -1.27
CA ALA A 34 11.45 -3.55 0.11
C ALA A 34 11.13 -5.06 0.30
N GLU A 35 10.16 -5.59 -0.46
CA GLU A 35 9.90 -7.03 -0.54
C GLU A 35 10.96 -7.80 -1.35
N GLY A 36 11.90 -7.11 -1.99
CA GLY A 36 13.00 -7.70 -2.74
C GLY A 36 12.72 -7.94 -4.22
N PHE A 37 11.70 -7.30 -4.81
CA PHE A 37 11.42 -7.39 -6.25
C PHE A 37 11.08 -6.02 -6.87
N ALA A 38 11.38 -5.84 -8.16
CA ALA A 38 11.09 -4.58 -8.83
C ALA A 38 9.68 -4.58 -9.44
N LEU A 39 8.76 -3.76 -8.90
CA LEU A 39 7.41 -3.60 -9.45
C LEU A 39 7.43 -3.23 -10.95
N GLY A 40 8.42 -2.45 -11.38
CA GLY A 40 8.61 -2.07 -12.79
C GLY A 40 8.85 -3.24 -13.74
N GLU A 41 9.23 -4.42 -13.24
CA GLU A 41 9.38 -5.65 -14.02
C GLU A 41 8.09 -6.50 -14.06
N MET A 42 7.09 -6.15 -13.26
CA MET A 42 5.81 -6.86 -13.16
C MET A 42 4.78 -6.38 -14.18
N HIS A 43 3.90 -7.31 -14.54
CA HIS A 43 2.81 -7.05 -15.49
C HIS A 43 1.88 -5.95 -14.97
N GLY A 44 1.66 -4.89 -15.78
CA GLY A 44 0.84 -3.72 -15.43
C GLY A 44 1.64 -2.44 -15.09
N PHE A 45 2.91 -2.55 -14.72
CA PHE A 45 3.75 -1.41 -14.31
C PHE A 45 4.91 -1.08 -15.27
N GLY A 46 4.94 -1.72 -16.44
CA GLY A 46 5.94 -1.51 -17.51
C GLY A 46 6.75 -2.76 -17.87
N GLY A 47 6.72 -3.80 -17.03
CA GLY A 47 7.42 -5.05 -17.26
C GLY A 47 6.51 -6.12 -17.85
N GLN A 48 6.88 -6.69 -18.99
CA GLN A 48 6.15 -7.81 -19.59
C GLN A 48 6.57 -9.18 -19.03
N ARG A 49 7.45 -9.23 -18.03
CA ARG A 49 8.25 -10.43 -17.74
C ARG A 49 7.82 -11.27 -16.55
N ARG A 50 7.24 -10.70 -15.49
CA ARG A 50 6.79 -11.51 -14.32
C ARG A 50 5.29 -11.45 -14.11
N PRO A 51 4.58 -12.60 -14.17
CA PRO A 51 3.19 -12.69 -13.78
C PRO A 51 3.06 -12.63 -12.25
N TRP A 52 2.00 -11.96 -11.77
CA TRP A 52 1.69 -11.90 -10.33
C TRP A 52 1.48 -13.27 -9.69
N ASN A 53 1.10 -14.30 -10.47
CA ASN A 53 0.98 -15.69 -10.02
C ASN A 53 2.29 -16.31 -9.53
N GLU A 54 3.46 -15.80 -9.97
CA GLU A 54 4.76 -16.29 -9.51
C GLU A 54 5.26 -15.57 -8.24
N VAL A 55 4.62 -14.47 -7.85
CA VAL A 55 5.01 -13.68 -6.69
C VAL A 55 4.01 -13.94 -5.56
N SER A 56 4.36 -14.89 -4.69
CA SER A 56 3.65 -15.10 -3.42
C SER A 56 4.09 -14.06 -2.39
N THR A 57 3.71 -12.80 -2.61
CA THR A 57 3.86 -11.73 -1.62
C THR A 57 2.51 -11.43 -0.97
N THR A 58 2.54 -11.23 0.34
CA THR A 58 1.34 -10.84 1.09
C THR A 58 0.82 -9.47 0.65
N LEU A 59 1.69 -8.62 0.08
CA LEU A 59 1.34 -7.30 -0.47
C LEU A 59 0.72 -7.36 -1.88
N ALA A 60 0.60 -8.54 -2.50
CA ALA A 60 0.04 -8.70 -3.84
C ALA A 60 -1.35 -8.04 -4.02
N PRO A 61 -2.33 -8.19 -3.10
CA PRO A 61 -3.63 -7.55 -3.25
C PRO A 61 -3.57 -6.02 -3.08
N LEU A 62 -2.51 -5.46 -2.49
CA LEU A 62 -2.30 -4.01 -2.45
C LEU A 62 -1.58 -3.50 -3.71
N LEU A 63 -0.58 -4.25 -4.20
CA LEU A 63 0.28 -3.82 -5.31
C LEU A 63 -0.35 -4.05 -6.69
N ASN A 64 -1.13 -5.12 -6.85
CA ASN A 64 -1.82 -5.48 -8.11
C ASN A 64 -3.26 -4.94 -8.18
N HIS A 65 -3.64 -4.05 -7.26
CA HIS A 65 -4.98 -3.49 -7.22
C HIS A 65 -5.11 -2.29 -8.18
N PRO A 66 -6.17 -2.19 -8.98
CA PRO A 66 -6.34 -1.05 -9.88
C PRO A 66 -6.68 0.23 -9.10
N ASP A 67 -5.97 1.31 -9.39
CA ASP A 67 -6.10 2.58 -8.65
C ASP A 67 -7.51 3.21 -8.75
N ASP A 68 -8.31 2.82 -9.75
CA ASP A 68 -9.66 3.32 -9.98
C ASP A 68 -10.62 2.14 -10.21
N ASN A 69 -11.77 2.15 -9.52
CA ASN A 69 -12.87 1.19 -9.69
C ASN A 69 -12.49 -0.28 -9.42
N GLY A 70 -11.51 -0.52 -8.54
CA GLY A 70 -11.10 -1.83 -8.06
C GLY A 70 -11.98 -2.39 -6.94
N PRO A 71 -11.96 -3.71 -6.70
CA PRO A 71 -12.65 -4.30 -5.55
C PRO A 71 -12.01 -3.85 -4.24
N ASP A 72 -12.83 -3.53 -3.23
CA ASP A 72 -12.35 -3.06 -1.93
C ASP A 72 -11.48 -4.11 -1.23
N LEU A 73 -10.52 -3.65 -0.41
CA LEU A 73 -9.62 -4.53 0.32
C LEU A 73 -10.31 -5.01 1.60
N THR A 74 -10.54 -6.32 1.69
CA THR A 74 -11.17 -6.90 2.87
C THR A 74 -10.32 -6.74 4.13
N PRO A 75 -10.92 -6.69 5.33
CA PRO A 75 -10.17 -6.60 6.59
C PRO A 75 -9.17 -7.75 6.76
N ASN A 76 -9.48 -8.95 6.26
CA ASN A 76 -8.55 -10.09 6.26
C ASN A 76 -7.30 -9.84 5.39
N GLN A 77 -7.46 -9.20 4.24
CA GLN A 77 -6.33 -8.81 3.39
C GLN A 77 -5.54 -7.69 4.06
N CYS A 78 -6.23 -6.71 4.66
CA CYS A 78 -5.61 -5.65 5.47
C CYS A 78 -4.74 -6.23 6.58
N ALA A 79 -5.25 -7.20 7.34
CA ALA A 79 -4.52 -7.89 8.40
C ALA A 79 -3.31 -8.67 7.89
N ALA A 80 -3.37 -9.17 6.66
CA ALA A 80 -2.25 -9.87 6.04
C ALA A 80 -1.14 -8.90 5.59
N ILE A 81 -1.50 -7.74 5.03
CA ILE A 81 -0.52 -6.73 4.56
C ILE A 81 0.07 -5.91 5.70
N LEU A 82 -0.67 -5.69 6.78
CA LEU A 82 -0.29 -4.85 7.91
C LEU A 82 1.06 -5.19 8.53
N PRO A 83 1.34 -6.44 8.94
CA PRO A 83 2.63 -6.78 9.55
C PRO A 83 3.78 -6.53 8.58
N ARG A 84 3.60 -6.79 7.28
CA ARG A 84 4.62 -6.55 6.25
C ARG A 84 4.90 -5.07 6.05
N LEU A 85 3.84 -4.27 5.96
CA LEU A 85 3.96 -2.82 5.84
C LEU A 85 4.67 -2.22 7.05
N GLN A 86 4.34 -2.72 8.25
CA GLN A 86 4.96 -2.28 9.50
C GLN A 86 6.43 -2.68 9.57
N GLU A 87 6.80 -3.91 9.18
CA GLU A 87 8.20 -4.33 9.09
C GLU A 87 8.99 -3.42 8.16
N ILE A 88 8.45 -3.11 6.97
CA ILE A 88 9.10 -2.21 6.01
C ILE A 88 9.26 -0.78 6.58
N ALA A 89 8.25 -0.28 7.30
CA ALA A 89 8.27 1.05 7.90
C ALA A 89 9.13 1.16 9.18
N ASP A 90 9.43 0.02 9.81
CA ASP A 90 10.26 -0.11 11.01
C ASP A 90 11.73 -0.43 10.67
N LEU A 91 12.01 -0.88 9.43
CA LEU A 91 13.37 -1.13 8.97
C LEU A 91 14.27 0.09 9.27
N PRO A 92 15.38 -0.09 10.00
CA PRO A 92 16.31 0.99 10.31
C PRO A 92 16.91 1.51 9.01
N GLN A 93 16.42 2.68 8.58
CA GLN A 93 16.99 3.39 7.45
C GLN A 93 18.33 3.95 7.91
N GLU A 94 19.43 3.28 7.59
CA GLU A 94 20.77 3.81 7.82
C GLU A 94 20.86 5.17 7.10
N GLU A 95 20.77 6.26 7.89
CA GLU A 95 20.99 7.67 7.52
C GLU A 95 20.60 8.03 6.08
N SER A 96 19.43 7.61 5.65
CA SER A 96 18.96 7.91 4.31
C SER A 96 18.53 9.36 4.26
N ILE A 97 19.40 10.23 3.72
CA ILE A 97 19.15 11.66 3.54
C ILE A 97 18.03 11.91 2.52
N ASP A 98 17.53 10.88 1.84
CA ASP A 98 16.45 10.97 0.86
C ASP A 98 15.13 11.43 1.50
N PRO A 99 14.69 12.68 1.27
CA PRO A 99 13.43 13.18 1.83
C PRO A 99 12.22 12.46 1.24
N LEU A 100 12.37 11.85 0.06
CA LEU A 100 11.34 11.01 -0.56
C LEU A 100 11.14 9.70 0.21
N LEU A 101 12.22 9.08 0.68
CA LEU A 101 12.14 7.83 1.44
C LEU A 101 11.49 8.05 2.81
N GLN A 102 11.87 9.12 3.50
CA GLN A 102 11.21 9.53 4.75
C GLN A 102 9.71 9.76 4.55
N ARG A 103 9.33 10.39 3.44
CA ARG A 103 7.92 10.58 3.10
C ARG A 103 7.20 9.25 2.86
N HIS A 104 7.81 8.31 2.15
CA HIS A 104 7.22 6.97 1.94
C HIS A 104 7.04 6.20 3.25
N ILE A 105 7.94 6.36 4.21
CA ILE A 105 7.82 5.73 5.52
C ILE A 105 6.69 6.37 6.34
N ASP A 106 6.59 7.70 6.31
CA ASP A 106 5.48 8.41 6.95
C ASP A 106 4.14 8.01 6.33
N ASP A 107 4.07 7.97 4.99
CA ASP A 107 2.93 7.46 4.22
C ASP A 107 2.58 6.01 4.60
N ALA A 108 3.57 5.13 4.74
CA ALA A 108 3.35 3.75 5.18
C ALA A 108 2.81 3.70 6.61
N ARG A 109 3.33 4.51 7.53
CA ARG A 109 2.87 4.56 8.93
C ARG A 109 1.44 5.07 9.03
N GLN A 110 1.09 6.13 8.29
CA GLN A 110 -0.29 6.59 8.18
C GLN A 110 -1.18 5.49 7.62
N PHE A 111 -0.72 4.78 6.59
CA PHE A 111 -1.48 3.69 6.01
C PHE A 111 -1.65 2.50 6.98
N VAL A 112 -0.66 2.15 7.80
CA VAL A 112 -0.80 1.16 8.88
C VAL A 112 -1.94 1.55 9.81
N ILE A 113 -2.07 2.82 10.20
CA ILE A 113 -3.15 3.28 11.10
C ILE A 113 -4.52 3.06 10.46
N VAL A 114 -4.66 3.38 9.17
CA VAL A 114 -5.91 3.15 8.44
C VAL A 114 -6.23 1.66 8.36
N LEU A 115 -5.24 0.82 8.04
CA LEU A 115 -5.40 -0.63 7.99
C LEU A 115 -5.77 -1.22 9.35
N GLN A 116 -5.14 -0.76 10.44
CA GLN A 116 -5.49 -1.16 11.80
C GLN A 116 -6.96 -0.85 12.09
N LEU A 117 -7.44 0.33 11.70
CA LEU A 117 -8.83 0.71 11.90
C LEU A 117 -9.79 -0.17 11.08
N CYS A 118 -9.43 -0.48 9.83
CA CYS A 118 -10.23 -1.38 8.98
C CYS A 118 -10.38 -2.76 9.63
N ILE A 119 -9.28 -3.29 10.21
CA ILE A 119 -9.28 -4.57 10.90
C ILE A 119 -10.06 -4.50 12.22
N GLU A 120 -9.86 -3.45 13.02
CA GLU A 120 -10.52 -3.29 14.32
C GLU A 120 -12.03 -3.14 14.17
N LYS A 121 -12.48 -2.42 13.14
CA LYS A 121 -13.90 -2.21 12.84
C LYS A 121 -14.51 -3.30 11.95
N ASP A 122 -13.70 -4.24 11.47
CA ASP A 122 -14.10 -5.26 10.48
C ASP A 122 -14.79 -4.65 9.25
N VAL A 123 -14.18 -3.60 8.69
CA VAL A 123 -14.67 -2.90 7.49
C VAL A 123 -13.68 -3.01 6.34
N ASP A 124 -14.22 -2.98 5.13
CA ASP A 124 -13.40 -2.97 3.91
C ASP A 124 -12.71 -1.60 3.74
N LEU A 125 -11.50 -1.62 3.21
CA LEU A 125 -10.77 -0.44 2.82
C LEU A 125 -11.19 -0.02 1.41
N LEU A 126 -11.72 1.19 1.30
CA LEU A 126 -12.25 1.77 0.07
C LEU A 126 -11.20 2.59 -0.66
N PHE A 127 -11.25 2.54 -1.99
CA PHE A 127 -10.41 3.31 -2.91
C PHE A 127 -11.30 4.32 -3.64
N GLY A 128 -11.16 5.61 -3.33
CA GLY A 128 -11.98 6.69 -3.90
C GLY A 128 -11.23 7.92 -4.37
#